data_AF-A0A529Z2U8-F1
#
_entry.id   AF-A0A529Z2U8-F1
#
_cell.length_a   1.000
_cell.length_b   1.000
_cell.length_c   1.000
_cell.angle_alpha   90.00
_cell.angle_beta   90.00
_cell.angle_gamma   90.00
#
_symmetry.space_group_name_H-M   'P 1'
#
loop_
_entity.id
_entity.type
_entity.pdbx_description
1 polymer ?
#
loop_
_entity_poly.entity_id
_entity_poly.type
_entity_poly.pdbx_seq_one_letter_code
_entity_poly.pdbx_strand_id
1 'polypeptide(L)' 'MTGYVYMTANQKGGTIYIGVTSDLARRMPEHKTGQGSSFTS' A
#
# COMPACT_ATOMS: atom_id res chain seq x y z
N MET A 1 12.87 -15.87 -2.68
CA MET A 1 11.89 -14.86 -3.13
C MET A 1 11.63 -13.95 -1.95
N THR A 2 11.88 -12.64 -2.08
CA THR A 2 11.80 -11.69 -0.95
C THR A 2 10.46 -10.96 -1.00
N GLY A 3 9.75 -10.97 0.12
CA GLY A 3 8.52 -10.21 0.30
C GLY A 3 8.69 -9.18 1.41
N TYR A 4 8.00 -8.06 1.26
CA TYR A 4 7.98 -6.96 2.22
C TYR A 4 6.59 -6.83 2.81
N VAL A 5 6.54 -6.63 4.13
CA VAL A 5 5.35 -6.12 4.82
C VAL A 5 5.48 -4.60 4.89
N TYR A 6 4.42 -3.87 4.56
CA TYR A 6 4.42 -2.42 4.60
C TYR A 6 3.18 -1.86 5.29
N MET A 7 3.32 -0.65 5.83
CA MET A 7 2.24 0.14 6.43
C MET A 7 2.19 1.52 5.76
N THR A 8 1.00 1.99 5.38
CA THR A 8 0.80 3.31 4.76
C THR A 8 -0.48 3.97 5.27
N ALA A 9 -0.55 5.30 5.20
CA ALA A 9 -1.73 6.09 5.54
C ALA A 9 -1.82 7.30 4.60
N ASN A 10 -3.04 7.69 4.24
CA ASN A 10 -3.28 8.82 3.32
C ASN A 10 -2.97 10.19 3.97
N GLN A 11 -3.00 10.26 5.30
CA GLN A 11 -2.69 11.45 6.09
C GLN A 11 -2.20 11.09 7.49
N LYS A 12 -1.58 12.05 8.18
CA LYS A 12 -1.15 11.88 9.58
C LYS A 12 -2.37 11.61 10.47
N GLY A 13 -2.36 10.49 11.19
CA GLY A 13 -3.48 10.08 12.05
C GLY A 13 -4.67 9.46 11.31
N GLY A 14 -4.56 9.20 10.01
CA GLY A 14 -5.60 8.51 9.24
C GLY A 14 -5.56 6.98 9.39
N THR A 15 -6.44 6.29 8.67
CA THR A 15 -6.49 4.82 8.61
C THR A 15 -5.16 4.25 8.13
N ILE A 16 -4.65 3.26 8.88
CA ILE A 16 -3.44 2.52 8.51
C ILE A 16 -3.84 1.34 7.63
N TYR A 17 -3.21 1.28 6.45
CA TYR A 17 -3.27 0.14 5.55
C TYR A 17 -2.02 -0.72 5.74
N ILE A 18 -2.21 -2.02 5.92
CA ILE A 18 -1.13 -3.00 6.04
C ILE A 18 -1.22 -3.95 4.85
N GLY A 19 -0.10 -4.21 4.19
CA GLY A 19 -0.06 -5.08 3.02
C GLY A 19 1.26 -5.81 2.86
N VAL A 20 1.26 -6.77 1.92
CA VAL A 20 2.45 -7.51 1.49
C VAL A 20 2.73 -7.26 0.02
N THR A 21 4.00 -7.14 -0.36
CA THR A 21 4.41 -7.00 -1.77
C THR A 21 5.82 -7.53 -1.98
N SER A 22 6.12 -8.04 -3.18
CA SER A 22 7.50 -8.29 -3.60
C SER A 22 8.19 -7.05 -4.16
N ASP A 23 7.43 -5.99 -4.45
CA ASP A 23 7.89 -4.73 -5.04
C ASP A 23 7.13 -3.55 -4.43
N LEU A 24 7.80 -2.78 -3.57
CA LEU A 24 7.22 -1.63 -2.88
C LEU A 24 7.11 -0.40 -3.80
N ALA A 25 8.06 -0.22 -4.72
CA ALA A 25 8.12 0.92 -5.62
C ALA A 25 6.94 0.91 -6.60
N ARG A 26 6.59 -0.26 -7.13
CA ARG A 26 5.38 -0.44 -7.94
C ARG A 26 4.10 -0.26 -7.12
N ARG A 27 4.07 -0.70 -5.85
CA ARG A 27 2.84 -0.73 -5.05
C ARG A 27 2.35 0.66 -4.60
N MET A 28 3.26 1.62 -4.39
CA MET A 28 2.90 2.97 -3.95
C MET A 28 2.01 3.76 -4.92
N PRO A 29 2.32 3.88 -6.23
CA PRO A 29 1.44 4.56 -7.17
C PRO A 29 0.10 3.85 -7.34
N GLU A 30 0.07 2.51 -7.33
CA GLU A 30 -1.17 1.73 -7.37
C GLU A 30 -2.08 2.02 -6.17
N HIS A 31 -1.50 2.10 -4.97
CA HIS A 31 -2.25 2.47 -3.76
C HIS A 31 -2.88 3.86 -3.89
N LYS A 32 -2.15 4.83 -4.44
CA LYS A 32 -2.65 6.21 -4.64
C LYS A 32 -3.74 6.33 -5.71
N THR A 33 -3.76 5.43 -6.70
CA THR A 33 -4.78 5.43 -7.77
C THR A 33 -5.94 4.49 -7.47
N GLY A 34 -5.95 3.88 -6.28
CA GLY A 34 -6.91 2.85 -5.88
C GLY A 34 -6.82 1.55 -6.68
N GLN A 35 -5.70 1.32 -7.37
CA GLN A 35 -5.44 0.11 -8.13
C GLN A 35 -4.81 -0.96 -7.23
N GLY A 36 -5.18 -2.23 -7.46
CA GLY A 36 -4.59 -3.38 -6.78
C GLY A 36 -5.16 -3.70 -5.38
N SER A 37 -6.18 -2.99 -4.89
CA SER A 37 -7.01 -3.44 -3.77
C SER A 37 -8.32 -2.64 -3.70
N SER A 38 -9.44 -3.32 -3.37
CA SER A 38 -10.74 -2.69 -3.14
C SER A 38 -10.79 -1.79 -1.90
N PHE A 39 -9.78 -1.88 -1.03
CA PHE A 39 -9.67 -1.07 0.19
C PHE A 39 -8.79 0.16 0.02
N THR A 40 -8.10 0.30 -1.11
CA THR A 40 -7.18 1.42 -1.34
C THR A 40 -7.84 2.41 -2.29
N SER A 41 -7.90 3.68 -1.90
CA SER A 41 -8.42 4.81 -2.68
C SER A 41 -7.72 6.11 -2.28
#